data_AF-A0A2V3JN99-F1
#
_entry.id   AF-A0A2V3JN99-F1
#
_cell.length_a   1.000
_cell.length_b   1.000
_cell.length_c   1.000
_cell.angle_alpha   90.00
_cell.angle_beta   90.00
_cell.angle_gamma   90.00
#
_symmetry.space_group_name_H-M   'P 1'
#
loop_
_entity.id
_entity.type
_entity.pdbx_description
1 polymer ?
#
loop_
_entity_poly.entity_id
_entity_poly.type
_entity_poly.pdbx_seq_one_letter_code
_entity_poly.pdbx_strand_id
1 'polypeptide(L)' 'MCPTIIVSEFNPMSKRISASLIVVAFIVASALITHSRVGPHIYDIPLIGSTAFTIAGILGIWLVYSLILSGRP' A
#
# COMPACT_ATOMS: atom_id res chain seq x y z
N MET A 1 -19.13 12.15 29.98
CA MET A 1 -19.87 11.27 29.03
C MET A 1 -20.33 12.13 27.86
N CYS A 2 -19.88 12.00 26.61
CA CYS A 2 -18.98 11.02 25.98
C CYS A 2 -18.17 11.72 24.86
N PRO A 3 -16.83 11.60 24.84
CA PRO A 3 -15.98 12.14 23.77
C PRO A 3 -15.99 11.29 22.49
N THR A 4 -16.95 10.37 22.32
CA THR A 4 -16.90 9.29 21.34
C THR A 4 -17.47 9.64 19.97
N ILE A 5 -18.25 10.72 19.83
CA ILE A 5 -18.91 11.09 18.55
C ILE A 5 -17.88 11.51 17.47
N ILE A 6 -16.75 12.10 17.91
CA ILE A 6 -15.70 12.61 17.02
C ILE A 6 -14.86 11.45 16.45
N VAL A 7 -14.63 10.41 17.24
CA VAL A 7 -13.83 9.25 16.81
C VAL A 7 -14.61 8.32 15.88
N SER A 8 -15.94 8.27 15.98
CA SER A 8 -16.77 7.48 15.06
C SER A 8 -16.78 8.04 13.64
N GLU A 9 -16.78 9.36 13.48
CA GLU A 9 -16.75 10.05 12.18
C GLU A 9 -15.33 10.04 11.55
N PHE A 10 -14.28 10.04 12.38
CA PHE A 10 -12.89 10.04 11.93
C PHE A 10 -12.42 8.66 11.41
N ASN A 11 -12.89 7.58 12.01
CA ASN A 11 -12.52 6.21 11.64
C ASN A 11 -12.75 5.88 10.14
N PRO A 12 -13.90 6.19 9.51
CA PRO A 12 -14.12 5.92 8.09
C PRO A 12 -13.25 6.80 7.17
N MET A 13 -12.94 8.05 7.56
CA MET A 13 -12.01 8.90 6.79
C MET A 13 -10.60 8.32 6.80
N SER A 14 -10.10 7.91 7.96
CA SER A 14 -8.76 7.32 8.11
C SER A 14 -8.60 6.05 7.26
N LYS A 15 -9.65 5.21 7.19
CA LYS A 15 -9.69 4.01 6.34
C LYS A 15 -9.55 4.33 4.86
N ARG A 16 -10.21 5.39 4.37
CA ARG A 16 -10.12 5.84 2.97
C ARG A 16 -8.75 6.45 2.64
N ILE A 17 -8.19 7.24 3.56
CA ILE A 17 -6.87 7.87 3.41
C ILE A 17 -5.77 6.81 3.35
N SER A 18 -5.82 5.83 4.25
CA SER A 18 -4.88 4.71 4.27
C SER A 18 -4.88 3.96 2.95
N ALA A 19 -6.06 3.68 2.38
CA ALA A 19 -6.19 3.00 1.09
C ALA A 19 -5.46 3.75 -0.04
N SER A 20 -5.67 5.06 -0.16
CA SER A 20 -5.02 5.87 -1.20
C SER A 20 -3.51 5.99 -0.99
N LEU A 21 -3.04 6.13 0.26
CA LEU A 21 -1.61 6.22 0.59
C LEU A 21 -0.84 4.98 0.16
N ILE A 22 -1.44 3.79 0.31
CA ILE A 22 -0.82 2.53 -0.09
C ILE A 22 -0.69 2.45 -1.61
N VAL A 23 -1.73 2.84 -2.34
CA VAL A 23 -1.70 2.85 -3.82
C VAL A 23 -0.62 3.82 -4.31
N VAL A 24 -0.52 5.02 -3.73
CA VAL A 24 0.50 6.00 -4.09
C VAL A 24 1.91 5.48 -3.76
N ALA A 25 2.12 4.91 -2.56
CA ALA A 25 3.41 4.35 -2.18
C ALA A 25 3.84 3.18 -3.08
N PHE A 26 2.88 2.33 -3.50
CA PHE A 26 3.11 1.23 -4.45
C PHE A 26 3.59 1.75 -5.81
N ILE A 27 2.91 2.78 -6.34
CA ILE A 27 3.27 3.42 -7.61
C ILE A 27 4.68 4.04 -7.51
N VAL A 28 4.96 4.77 -6.42
CA VAL A 28 6.27 5.42 -6.20
C VAL A 28 7.39 4.38 -6.08
N ALA A 29 7.16 3.28 -5.38
CA ALA A 29 8.13 2.19 -5.29
C ALA A 29 8.42 1.60 -6.68
N SER A 30 7.38 1.28 -7.47
CA SER A 30 7.52 0.77 -8.84
C SER A 30 8.31 1.72 -9.75
N ALA A 31 8.01 3.03 -9.67
CA ALA A 31 8.73 4.06 -10.41
C ALA A 31 10.18 4.18 -9.96
N LEU A 32 10.45 4.14 -8.65
CA LEU A 32 11.80 4.23 -8.09
C LEU A 32 12.67 3.06 -8.55
N ILE A 33 12.10 1.85 -8.66
CA ILE A 33 12.84 0.67 -9.12
C ILE A 33 13.14 0.75 -10.61
N THR A 34 12.20 1.28 -11.40
CA THR A 34 12.38 1.45 -12.85
C THR A 34 13.37 2.57 -13.18
N HIS A 35 13.40 3.63 -12.36
CA HIS A 35 14.24 4.81 -12.59
C HIS A 35 15.61 4.73 -11.88
N SER A 36 15.75 3.84 -10.90
CA SER A 36 17.03 3.44 -10.36
C SER A 36 17.79 2.68 -11.43
N ARG A 37 18.72 3.36 -12.11
CA ARG A 37 19.80 2.75 -12.93
C ARG A 37 20.76 1.89 -12.08
N VAL A 38 20.22 1.07 -11.19
CA VAL A 38 20.96 0.12 -10.36
C VAL A 38 21.01 -1.18 -11.16
N GLY A 39 21.95 -1.24 -12.10
CA GLY A 39 22.51 -2.52 -12.55
C GLY A 39 23.29 -3.17 -11.40
N PRO A 40 23.45 -4.50 -11.37
CA PRO A 40 23.86 -5.31 -12.52
C PRO A 40 22.72 -6.14 -13.11
N HIS A 41 22.65 -6.12 -14.44
CA HIS A 41 21.87 -7.07 -15.23
C HIS A 41 22.28 -8.50 -14.87
N ILE A 42 21.38 -9.22 -14.22
CA ILE A 42 21.41 -10.68 -14.23
C ILE A 42 20.09 -11.05 -14.92
N TYR A 43 20.19 -11.44 -16.19
CA TYR A 43 19.09 -12.04 -16.98
C TYR A 43 18.00 -11.11 -17.59
N ASP A 44 18.28 -9.82 -17.86
CA ASP A 44 17.32 -8.89 -18.52
C ASP A 44 16.07 -8.54 -17.67
N ILE A 45 15.97 -9.07 -16.44
CA ILE A 45 14.86 -8.83 -15.51
C ILE A 45 15.40 -8.16 -14.23
N PRO A 46 14.91 -6.96 -13.86
CA PRO A 46 15.26 -6.33 -12.59
C PRO A 46 14.66 -7.15 -11.43
N LEU A 47 15.46 -8.06 -10.85
CA LEU A 47 15.06 -8.90 -9.72
C LEU A 47 14.54 -8.08 -8.53
N ILE A 48 15.14 -6.91 -8.28
CA ILE A 48 14.71 -6.00 -7.22
C ILE A 48 13.31 -5.41 -7.49
N GLY A 49 12.94 -5.29 -8.77
CA GLY A 49 11.63 -4.79 -9.22
C GLY A 49 10.54 -5.82 -9.08
N SER A 50 10.80 -7.03 -9.56
CA SER A 50 9.84 -8.13 -9.44
C SER A 50 9.56 -8.50 -7.97
N THR A 51 10.59 -8.52 -7.13
CA THR A 51 10.44 -8.81 -5.69
C THR A 51 9.65 -7.72 -4.97
N ALA A 52 9.97 -6.45 -5.17
CA ALA A 52 9.23 -5.35 -4.56
C ALA A 52 7.80 -5.20 -5.13
N PHE A 53 7.57 -5.47 -6.42
CA PHE A 53 6.23 -5.51 -7.01
C PHE A 53 5.38 -6.63 -6.40
N THR A 54 5.96 -7.82 -6.23
CA THR A 54 5.27 -8.97 -5.63
C THR A 54 4.95 -8.70 -4.16
N ILE A 55 5.93 -8.23 -3.39
CA ILE A 55 5.77 -7.88 -1.97
C ILE A 55 4.71 -6.79 -1.83
N ALA A 56 4.82 -5.71 -2.59
CA ALA A 56 3.92 -4.57 -2.44
C ALA A 56 2.51 -4.87 -2.97
N GLY A 57 2.35 -5.81 -3.93
CA GLY A 57 1.06 -6.31 -4.39
C GLY A 57 0.38 -7.16 -3.31
N ILE A 58 1.13 -8.06 -2.67
CA ILE A 58 0.64 -8.86 -1.54
C ILE A 58 0.26 -7.96 -0.37
N LEU A 59 1.11 -7.00 0.00
CA LEU A 59 0.82 -6.02 1.06
C LEU A 59 -0.40 -5.15 0.72
N GLY A 60 -0.53 -4.66 -0.52
CA GLY A 60 -1.68 -3.87 -0.95
C GLY A 60 -2.99 -4.66 -0.88
N ILE A 61 -2.99 -5.89 -1.39
CA ILE A 61 -4.16 -6.79 -1.35
C ILE A 61 -4.51 -7.16 0.10
N TRP A 62 -3.52 -7.48 0.92
CA TRP A 62 -3.71 -7.78 2.35
C TRP A 62 -4.36 -6.61 3.09
N LEU A 63 -3.99 -5.38 2.77
CA LEU A 63 -4.47 -4.19 3.45
C LEU A 63 -5.87 -3.77 2.98
N VAL A 64 -6.18 -3.88 1.69
CA VAL A 64 -7.55 -3.75 1.17
C VAL A 64 -8.46 -4.81 1.80
N TYR A 65 -7.99 -6.05 1.90
CA TYR A 65 -8.70 -7.11 2.60
C TYR A 65 -8.95 -6.77 4.07
N SER A 66 -7.95 -6.21 4.77
CA SER A 66 -8.09 -5.74 6.15
C SER A 66 -9.10 -4.58 6.28
N LEU A 67 -9.13 -3.64 5.33
CA LEU A 67 -10.09 -2.53 5.32
C LEU A 67 -11.54 -3.01 5.15
N ILE A 68 -11.74 -3.97 4.25
CA ILE A 68 -13.05 -4.58 3.97
C ILE A 68 -13.47 -5.48 5.14
N LEU A 69 -12.57 -6.31 5.67
CA LEU A 69 -12.86 -7.25 6.76
C LEU A 69 -13.03 -6.57 8.13
N SER A 70 -12.35 -5.43 8.34
CA SER A 70 -12.56 -4.53 9.49
C SER A 70 -13.84 -3.67 9.32
N GLY A 71 -14.67 -3.94 8.31
CA GLY A 71 -16.05 -3.46 8.23
C GLY A 71 -16.99 -4.15 9.22
N ARG A 72 -16.49 -4.62 10.37
CA ARG A 72 -17.36 -4.97 11.48
C ARG A 72 -17.80 -3.66 12.14
N PRO A 73 -19.10 -3.30 12.08
CA PRO A 73 -19.63 -2.11 12.74
C PRO A 73 -19.40 -2.17 14.25
#